data_AF-A0A2N2B437-F1
#
_entry.id   AF-A0A2N2B437-F1
#
_cell.length_a   1.000
_cell.length_b   1.000
_cell.length_c   1.000
_cell.angle_alpha   90.00
_cell.angle_beta   90.00
_cell.angle_gamma   90.00
#
_symmetry.space_group_name_H-M   'P 1'
#
loop_
_entity.id
_entity.type
_entity.pdbx_description
1 polymer ?
#
loop_
_entity_poly.entity_id
_entity_poly.type
_entity_poly.pdbx_seq_one_letter_code
_entity_poly.pdbx_strand_id
1 'polypeptide(L)'
;MRINGVNNVNNVYKSNKTNKAYAASGVSTSKDTLAISDFAKELQVAKQAVNSAPDVRQAKVDEIKQQMEAGQYNISASQLADKLLNKYFE
;
A
#
# COMPACT_ATOMS: atom_id res chain seq x y z
N MET A 1 36.78 -48.76 -65.75
CA MET A 1 36.95 -47.60 -64.84
C MET A 1 35.68 -46.76 -64.93
N ARG A 2 34.87 -46.67 -63.86
CA ARG A 2 33.61 -45.91 -63.81
C ARG A 2 33.90 -44.61 -63.07
N ILE A 3 33.62 -43.47 -63.69
CA ILE A 3 33.81 -42.16 -63.06
C ILE A 3 32.42 -41.56 -62.87
N ASN A 4 31.92 -41.64 -61.64
CA ASN A 4 30.77 -40.87 -61.18
C ASN A 4 31.25 -39.46 -60.83
N GLY A 5 30.70 -38.44 -61.50
CA GLY A 5 30.84 -37.04 -61.14
C GLY A 5 29.80 -36.25 -61.92
N VAL A 6 29.03 -35.32 -61.37
CA VAL A 6 29.06 -34.68 -60.06
C VAL A 6 27.62 -34.23 -59.78
N ASN A 7 26.88 -34.98 -58.96
CA ASN A 7 25.66 -34.47 -58.34
C ASN A 7 26.10 -33.60 -57.17
N ASN A 8 25.95 -32.27 -57.26
CA ASN A 8 25.78 -31.31 -56.14
C ASN A 8 26.28 -29.87 -56.42
N VAL A 9 26.25 -29.38 -57.65
CA VAL A 9 26.55 -27.94 -57.91
C VAL A 9 25.39 -26.98 -57.54
N ASN A 10 24.20 -27.50 -57.22
CA ASN A 10 23.04 -26.67 -56.89
C ASN A 10 22.99 -26.11 -55.46
N ASN A 11 23.93 -26.47 -54.58
CA ASN A 11 23.94 -25.97 -53.20
C ASN A 11 24.71 -24.65 -53.02
N VAL A 12 25.43 -24.17 -54.04
CA VAL A 12 26.23 -22.93 -53.98
C VAL A 12 25.37 -21.67 -54.11
N TYR A 13 24.14 -21.80 -54.63
CA TYR A 13 23.18 -20.69 -54.78
C TYR A 13 22.22 -20.53 -53.58
N LYS A 14 22.41 -21.27 -52.49
CA LYS A 14 21.66 -20.97 -51.26
C LYS A 14 22.28 -19.74 -50.61
N SER A 15 21.65 -18.58 -50.81
CA SER A 15 21.96 -17.37 -50.06
C SER A 15 21.89 -17.70 -48.57
N ASN A 16 23.05 -17.60 -47.91
CA ASN A 16 23.16 -17.77 -46.47
C ASN A 16 22.30 -16.68 -45.82
N LYS A 17 21.10 -17.05 -45.34
CA LYS A 17 20.31 -16.18 -44.47
C LYS A 17 21.15 -15.93 -43.23
N THR A 18 21.61 -14.69 -43.07
CA THR A 18 22.29 -14.25 -41.86
C THR A 18 21.29 -14.38 -40.70
N ASN A 19 21.66 -15.17 -39.70
CA ASN A 19 20.87 -15.28 -38.48
C ASN A 19 20.77 -13.88 -37.86
N LYS A 20 19.55 -13.41 -37.61
CA LYS A 20 19.28 -12.19 -36.87
C LYS A 20 20.10 -12.22 -35.58
N ALA A 21 20.88 -11.17 -35.33
CA ALA A 21 21.51 -10.98 -34.04
C ALA A 21 20.40 -11.03 -32.97
N TYR A 22 20.53 -11.95 -32.02
CA TYR A 22 19.68 -11.97 -30.85
C TYR A 22 19.88 -10.63 -30.15
N ALA A 23 18.80 -9.86 -30.00
CA ALA A 23 18.82 -8.66 -29.18
C ALA A 23 19.36 -9.05 -27.81
N ALA A 24 20.39 -8.34 -27.34
CA ALA A 24 20.91 -8.53 -25.99
C ALA A 24 19.73 -8.46 -25.02
N SER A 25 19.56 -9.53 -24.24
CA SER A 25 18.54 -9.62 -23.20
C SER A 25 18.55 -8.32 -22.41
N GLY A 26 17.44 -7.59 -22.46
CA GLY A 26 17.33 -6.26 -21.87
C GLY A 26 17.88 -6.28 -20.45
N VAL A 27 18.84 -5.39 -20.18
CA VAL A 27 19.27 -5.11 -18.82
C VAL A 27 18.00 -4.69 -18.07
N SER A 28 17.49 -5.56 -17.20
CA SER A 28 16.43 -5.17 -16.28
C SER A 28 17.04 -4.09 -15.40
N THR A 29 16.70 -2.83 -15.66
CA THR A 29 17.00 -1.74 -14.74
C THR A 29 16.50 -2.16 -13.38
N SER A 30 17.41 -2.36 -12.43
CA SER A 30 17.06 -2.58 -11.03
C SER A 30 16.19 -1.41 -10.62
N LYS A 31 14.89 -1.64 -10.42
CA LYS A 31 13.98 -0.61 -9.95
C LYS A 31 14.27 -0.40 -8.47
N ASP A 32 14.43 0.84 -8.06
CA ASP A 32 14.55 1.17 -6.64
C ASP A 32 13.31 0.67 -5.91
N THR A 33 13.51 -0.12 -4.85
CA THR A 33 12.43 -0.66 -4.03
C THR A 33 12.37 0.10 -2.71
N LEU A 34 11.23 0.72 -2.43
CA LEU A 34 10.94 1.35 -1.15
C LEU A 34 10.23 0.34 -0.23
N ALA A 35 10.84 0.03 0.92
CA ALA A 35 10.21 -0.76 1.98
C ALA A 35 9.78 0.18 3.12
N ILE A 36 8.47 0.29 3.35
CA ILE A 36 7.91 1.02 4.50
C ILE A 36 7.49 -0.01 5.53
N SER A 37 7.86 0.22 6.79
CA SER A 37 7.42 -0.60 7.93
C SER A 37 5.89 -0.69 7.97
N ASP A 38 5.35 -1.88 8.28
CA ASP A 38 3.91 -2.10 8.40
C ASP A 38 3.28 -1.19 9.47
N PHE A 39 3.98 -1.01 10.58
CA PHE A 39 3.59 -0.06 11.63
C PHE A 39 3.48 1.39 11.12
N ALA A 40 4.40 1.83 10.26
CA ALA A 40 4.38 3.18 9.72
C ALA A 40 3.18 3.40 8.78
N LYS A 41 2.81 2.37 8.00
CA LYS A 41 1.61 2.40 7.15
C LYS A 41 0.34 2.49 8.01
N GLU A 42 0.23 1.69 9.05
CA GLU A 42 -0.91 1.75 9.99
C GLU A 42 -1.01 3.10 10.70
N LEU A 43 0.12 3.65 11.16
CA LEU A 43 0.16 4.96 11.80
C LEU A 43 -0.31 6.07 10.84
N GLN A 44 0.08 6.01 9.56
CA GLN A 44 -0.36 6.99 8.56
C GLN A 44 -1.88 6.96 8.39
N VAL A 45 -2.47 5.77 8.29
CA VAL A 45 -3.93 5.61 8.18
C VAL A 45 -4.63 6.11 9.44
N ALA A 46 -4.12 5.78 10.62
CA ALA A 46 -4.66 6.27 11.89
C ALA A 46 -4.62 7.80 11.98
N LYS A 47 -3.50 8.43 11.58
CA LYS A 47 -3.37 9.89 11.55
C LYS A 47 -4.38 10.53 10.59
N GLN A 48 -4.57 9.95 9.41
CA GLN A 48 -5.56 10.43 8.44
C GLN A 48 -6.98 10.31 8.99
N ALA A 49 -7.30 9.21 9.67
CA ALA A 49 -8.61 9.01 10.30
C ALA A 49 -8.87 10.02 11.42
N VAL A 50 -7.88 10.31 12.26
CA VAL A 50 -7.99 11.33 13.32
C VAL A 50 -8.19 12.72 12.72
N ASN A 51 -7.43 13.09 11.69
CA ASN A 51 -7.55 14.39 11.04
C ASN A 51 -8.86 14.58 10.27
N SER A 52 -9.46 13.48 9.79
CA SER A 52 -10.74 13.51 9.09
C SER A 52 -11.94 13.44 10.05
N ALA A 53 -11.70 13.15 11.33
CA ALA A 53 -12.75 13.09 12.32
C ALA A 53 -13.27 14.51 12.60
N PRO A 54 -14.59 14.67 12.79
CA PRO A 54 -15.16 15.97 13.13
C PRO A 54 -14.71 16.42 14.52
N ASP A 55 -14.50 17.73 14.67
CA ASP A 55 -14.13 18.36 15.95
C ASP A 55 -15.13 18.03 17.06
N VAL A 56 -16.41 17.89 16.70
CA VAL A 56 -17.49 17.57 17.63
C VAL A 56 -18.04 16.18 17.36
N ARG A 57 -18.00 15.32 18.37
CA ARG A 57 -18.63 13.99 18.34
C ARG A 57 -20.12 14.10 18.64
N GLN A 58 -20.90 14.56 17.66
CA GLN A 58 -22.34 14.83 17.80
C GLN A 58 -23.13 13.66 18.39
N ALA A 59 -22.86 12.42 17.93
CA ALA A 59 -23.50 11.22 18.45
C ALA A 59 -23.33 11.06 19.98
N LYS A 60 -22.15 11.40 20.52
CA LYS A 60 -21.92 11.31 21.96
C LYS A 60 -22.64 12.40 22.74
N VAL A 61 -22.74 13.59 22.14
CA VAL A 61 -23.49 14.72 22.73
C VAL A 61 -24.96 14.36 22.83
N ASP A 62 -25.54 13.80 21.76
CA ASP A 62 -26.96 13.45 21.72
C ASP A 62 -27.28 12.30 22.69
N GLU A 63 -26.40 11.29 22.79
CA GLU A 63 -26.53 10.22 23.79
C GLU A 63 -26.57 10.77 25.23
N ILE A 64 -25.67 11.71 25.56
CA ILE A 64 -25.65 12.33 26.89
C ILE A 64 -26.91 13.17 27.13
N LYS A 65 -27.36 13.95 26.14
CA LYS A 65 -28.60 14.73 26.24
C LYS A 65 -29.79 13.82 26.53
N GLN A 66 -29.93 12.71 25.81
CA GLN A 66 -30.99 11.74 26.05
C GLN A 66 -30.93 11.14 27.45
N GLN A 67 -29.73 10.81 27.96
CA GLN A 67 -29.57 10.33 29.33
C GLN A 67 -29.97 11.38 30.36
N MET A 68 -29.66 12.66 30.11
CA MET A 68 -30.06 13.77 30.98
C MET A 68 -31.58 13.99 30.97
N GLU A 69 -32.22 13.98 29.80
CA GLU A 69 -33.68 14.10 29.64
C GLU A 69 -34.42 12.93 30.31
N ALA A 70 -33.87 11.72 30.23
CA ALA A 70 -34.39 10.54 30.90
C ALA A 70 -34.13 10.50 32.42
N GLY A 71 -33.36 11.47 32.96
CA GLY A 71 -32.95 11.49 34.37
C GLY A 71 -31.97 10.37 34.75
N GLN A 72 -31.36 9.70 33.77
CA GLN A 72 -30.43 8.57 33.96
C GLN A 72 -28.96 8.99 33.92
N TYR A 73 -28.69 10.27 33.75
CA TYR A 73 -27.34 10.80 33.80
C TYR A 73 -26.88 11.01 35.25
N ASN A 74 -26.22 10.01 35.83
CA ASN A 74 -25.73 10.05 37.20
C ASN A 74 -24.20 10.06 37.26
N ILE A 75 -23.63 11.12 37.83
CA ILE A 75 -22.18 11.24 38.06
C ILE A 75 -21.90 11.04 39.55
N SER A 76 -20.95 10.17 39.87
CA SER A 76 -20.47 10.01 41.25
C SER A 76 -19.54 11.15 41.67
N ALA A 77 -19.46 11.43 42.97
CA ALA A 77 -18.53 12.43 43.50
C ALA A 77 -17.07 12.13 43.15
N SER A 78 -16.67 10.85 43.10
CA SER A 78 -15.33 10.43 42.68
C SER A 78 -15.05 10.82 41.23
N GLN A 79 -15.95 10.49 40.31
CA GLN A 79 -15.79 10.83 38.89
C GLN A 79 -15.70 12.34 38.66
N LEU A 80 -16.43 13.13 39.46
CA LEU A 80 -16.31 14.59 39.42
C LEU A 80 -14.93 15.04 39.90
N ALA A 81 -14.47 14.53 41.05
CA ALA A 81 -13.16 14.86 41.61
C ALA A 81 -12.02 14.49 40.65
N ASP A 82 -12.07 13.30 40.03
CA ASP A 82 -11.10 12.83 39.05
C ASP A 82 -11.01 13.77 37.85
N LYS A 83 -12.16 14.24 37.33
CA LYS A 83 -12.18 15.19 36.21
C LYS A 83 -11.63 16.57 36.58
N LEU A 84 -11.89 17.04 37.79
CA LEU A 84 -11.34 18.31 38.29
C LEU A 84 -9.83 18.23 38.45
N LEU A 85 -9.34 17.11 39.01
CA LEU A 85 -7.92 16.88 39.25
C LEU A 85 -7.14 16.74 37.95
N ASN A 86 -7.65 15.94 37.02
CA ASN A 86 -7.03 15.76 35.71
C ASN A 86 -6.93 17.10 34.95
N LYS A 87 -7.97 17.94 35.01
CA LYS A 87 -7.94 19.27 34.37
C LYS A 87 -6.93 20.22 35.03
N TYR A 88 -6.65 20.07 36.33
CA TYR A 88 -5.70 20.91 37.04
C TYR A 88 -4.24 20.53 36.76
N PHE A 89 -3.98 19.26 36.47
CA PHE A 89 -2.64 18.73 36.21
C PHE A 89 -2.31 18.49 34.72
N GLU A 90 -3.27 18.71 33.82
CA GLU A 90 -3.00 18.95 32.39
C GLU A 90 -2.38 20.33 32.15
#